data_AF-A0A2E9HVM9-F1
#
_entry.id   AF-A0A2E9HVM9-F1
#
_cell.length_a   1.000
_cell.length_b   1.000
_cell.length_c   1.000
_cell.angle_alpha   90.00
_cell.angle_beta   90.00
_cell.angle_gamma   90.00
#
_symmetry.space_group_name_H-M   'P 1'
#
loop_
_entity.id
_entity.type
_entity.pdbx_description
1 polymer ?
#
loop_
_entity_poly.entity_id
_entity_poly.type
_entity_poly.pdbx_seq_one_letter_code
_entity_poly.pdbx_strand_id
1 'polypeptide(L)'
;MPVIRAAALVALLIGAAPVAAQQCPVFRVAPCIPIPPVQPEELSCSGLCEDLSDQMQRGCTAGPDQPYADTVYLRRASPLVGTEADQRVLALAALAETLDGVAPLTASLVDSDDPGVRYAAALQVALTALRAGQIADPRFAEALEIMAAVEDPGVPRSDLLFLQATLAEAEGRGKDALALARAAAVAEPRFFNALALQVRLTLEQGEHLRGSASRFAGGAVCTAEFTQLLKALAQIADLEPCPRVAAHLELYLSRALRAPDRAPGMQAVQVYLAVLSRRAALAQGALDAFVKAPAPVCADSVSAELDGLLRLLNEEGQP
;
A
#
# COMPACT_ATOMS: atom_id res chain seq x y z
N MET A 1 -30.07 -18.76 65.75
CA MET A 1 -29.21 -18.20 64.68
C MET A 1 -27.91 -19.00 64.64
N PRO A 2 -27.73 -19.98 63.75
CA PRO A 2 -26.43 -20.57 63.42
C PRO A 2 -25.79 -19.76 62.25
N VAL A 3 -24.52 -19.36 62.22
CA VAL A 3 -23.24 -19.98 62.62
C VAL A 3 -22.91 -21.22 61.80
N ILE A 4 -21.92 -21.11 60.89
CA ILE A 4 -20.70 -21.93 60.83
C ILE A 4 -19.75 -21.33 59.78
N ARG A 5 -18.44 -21.34 60.08
CA ARG A 5 -17.36 -20.97 59.15
C ARG A 5 -17.00 -22.18 58.28
N ALA A 6 -16.69 -21.97 57.01
CA ALA A 6 -15.90 -22.91 56.22
C ALA A 6 -14.87 -22.13 55.39
N ALA A 7 -13.67 -22.67 55.26
CA ALA A 7 -12.51 -21.97 54.68
C ALA A 7 -12.26 -22.35 53.21
N ALA A 8 -11.48 -21.48 52.56
CA ALA A 8 -10.66 -21.66 51.36
C ALA A 8 -10.62 -23.04 50.66
N LEU A 9 -10.76 -23.06 49.33
CA LEU A 9 -9.59 -23.10 48.44
C LEU A 9 -9.92 -22.63 47.01
N VAL A 10 -8.85 -22.29 46.26
CA VAL A 10 -8.85 -21.84 44.86
C VAL A 10 -8.90 -23.02 43.89
N ALA A 11 -9.70 -22.93 42.82
CA ALA A 11 -9.31 -23.37 41.47
C ALA A 11 -10.30 -22.94 40.37
N LEU A 12 -9.71 -22.49 39.25
CA LEU A 12 -10.24 -22.28 37.90
C LEU A 12 -11.67 -22.72 37.57
N LEU A 13 -12.45 -21.79 37.01
CA LEU A 13 -13.26 -22.04 35.81
C LEU A 13 -13.31 -20.76 34.95
N ILE A 14 -12.50 -20.75 33.89
CA ILE A 14 -12.56 -19.71 32.85
C ILE A 14 -13.77 -20.03 31.97
N GLY A 15 -14.90 -19.38 32.27
CA GLY A 15 -16.15 -19.48 31.50
C GLY A 15 -16.31 -18.29 30.56
N ALA A 16 -16.55 -18.58 29.27
CA ALA A 16 -16.52 -17.59 28.19
C ALA A 16 -17.50 -16.40 28.38
N ALA A 17 -16.99 -15.20 28.15
CA ALA A 17 -17.76 -14.03 27.71
C ALA A 17 -17.42 -13.76 26.22
N PRO A 18 -18.33 -13.19 25.43
CA PRO A 18 -18.22 -13.21 23.97
C PRO A 18 -17.09 -12.31 23.44
N VAL A 19 -16.51 -12.72 22.32
CA VAL A 19 -15.50 -11.95 21.58
C VAL A 19 -16.17 -10.72 20.96
N ALA A 20 -16.19 -9.61 21.69
CA ALA A 20 -16.35 -8.30 21.10
C ALA A 20 -15.11 -8.00 20.27
N ALA A 21 -15.27 -7.79 18.96
CA ALA A 21 -14.19 -7.39 18.09
C ALA A 21 -13.63 -6.05 18.57
N GLN A 22 -12.39 -6.03 19.08
CA GLN A 22 -11.73 -4.80 19.47
C GLN A 22 -11.41 -3.98 18.22
N GLN A 23 -12.20 -2.94 18.00
CA GLN A 23 -11.81 -1.80 17.18
C GLN A 23 -10.50 -1.23 17.74
N CYS A 24 -9.41 -1.27 16.97
CA CYS A 24 -8.15 -0.63 17.37
C CYS A 24 -8.25 0.89 17.16
N PRO A 25 -8.12 1.73 18.20
CA PRO A 25 -8.22 3.17 18.04
C PRO A 25 -6.92 3.82 17.54
N VAL A 26 -7.09 4.74 16.59
CA VAL A 26 -6.46 6.06 16.46
C VAL A 26 -5.20 6.35 17.34
N PHE A 27 -4.04 6.43 16.68
CA PHE A 27 -2.83 7.26 16.93
C PHE A 27 -2.33 7.54 18.39
N ARG A 28 -1.11 7.06 18.73
CA ARG A 28 -0.02 7.66 19.59
C ARG A 28 0.98 6.56 20.04
N VAL A 29 2.26 6.79 20.42
CA VAL A 29 3.25 7.87 20.14
C VAL A 29 4.67 7.33 20.46
N ALA A 30 5.72 7.75 19.75
CA ALA A 30 7.13 7.77 20.19
C ALA A 30 7.91 8.84 19.39
N PRO A 31 8.92 9.54 19.97
CA PRO A 31 9.52 10.73 19.35
C PRO A 31 10.65 10.42 18.36
N CYS A 32 10.77 11.22 17.31
CA CYS A 32 11.93 11.22 16.41
C CYS A 32 13.07 12.09 16.96
N ILE A 33 14.30 11.61 16.86
CA ILE A 33 15.52 12.39 17.15
C ILE A 33 16.00 13.04 15.85
N PRO A 34 16.37 14.34 15.83
CA PRO A 34 16.92 14.98 14.64
C PRO A 34 18.37 14.54 14.40
N ILE A 35 18.69 14.16 13.15
CA ILE A 35 20.05 13.83 12.69
C ILE A 35 20.59 15.03 11.89
N PRO A 36 21.85 15.47 12.08
CA PRO A 36 22.43 16.57 11.31
C PRO A 36 22.82 16.13 9.88
N PRO A 37 22.77 17.03 8.87
CA PRO A 37 23.14 16.69 7.50
C PRO A 37 24.66 16.66 7.29
N VAL A 38 25.14 15.65 6.56
CA VAL A 38 26.51 15.55 6.03
C VAL A 38 26.44 15.04 4.58
N GLN A 39 27.31 15.54 3.71
CA GLN A 39 27.30 15.24 2.26
C GLN A 39 28.07 13.94 1.95
N PRO A 40 27.62 13.10 0.99
CA PRO A 40 28.38 11.93 0.52
C PRO A 40 29.42 12.27 -0.56
N GLU A 41 30.50 11.49 -0.63
CA GLU A 41 31.38 11.41 -1.81
C GLU A 41 30.84 10.36 -2.81
N GLU A 42 31.18 10.50 -4.10
CA GLU A 42 30.57 9.75 -5.20
C GLU A 42 30.96 8.26 -5.24
N LEU A 43 29.96 7.37 -5.15
CA LEU A 43 30.06 5.96 -5.51
C LEU A 43 29.47 5.70 -6.91
N SER A 44 29.99 4.70 -7.62
CA SER A 44 29.37 4.20 -8.86
C SER A 44 28.13 3.36 -8.54
N CYS A 45 27.04 4.06 -8.19
CA CYS A 45 25.76 3.47 -7.83
C CYS A 45 24.90 3.14 -9.05
N SER A 46 23.93 2.23 -8.87
CA SER A 46 22.76 2.15 -9.76
C SER A 46 21.70 3.13 -9.28
N GLY A 47 20.82 3.58 -10.18
CA GLY A 47 19.79 4.59 -9.84
C GLY A 47 18.88 4.22 -8.65
N LEU A 48 18.66 2.93 -8.37
CA LEU A 48 17.89 2.48 -7.19
C LEU A 48 18.60 2.83 -5.87
N CYS A 49 19.93 2.84 -5.86
CA CYS A 49 20.74 3.20 -4.70
C CYS A 49 20.78 4.72 -4.50
N GLU A 50 20.84 5.48 -5.60
CA GLU A 50 20.70 6.94 -5.61
C GLU A 50 19.33 7.36 -5.06
N ASP A 51 18.23 6.77 -5.60
CA ASP A 51 16.86 6.98 -5.13
C ASP A 51 16.73 6.73 -3.61
N LEU A 52 17.31 5.62 -3.10
CA LEU A 52 17.22 5.26 -1.69
C LEU A 52 18.10 6.15 -0.78
N SER A 53 19.28 6.57 -1.24
CA SER A 53 20.11 7.53 -0.53
C SER A 53 19.39 8.87 -0.38
N ASP A 54 18.80 9.39 -1.45
CA ASP A 54 18.00 10.62 -1.42
C ASP A 54 16.77 10.51 -0.51
N GLN A 55 16.11 9.35 -0.48
CA GLN A 55 15.04 9.07 0.49
C GLN A 55 15.54 9.10 1.94
N MET A 56 16.66 8.42 2.23
CA MET A 56 17.26 8.37 3.57
C MET A 56 17.77 9.74 4.06
N GLN A 57 18.23 10.60 3.14
CA GLN A 57 18.67 11.97 3.42
C GLN A 57 17.49 12.93 3.65
N ARG A 58 16.42 12.84 2.82
CA ARG A 58 15.21 13.66 3.00
C ARG A 58 14.48 13.34 4.31
N GLY A 59 14.46 12.06 4.70
CA GLY A 59 13.83 11.59 5.94
C GLY A 59 12.34 11.93 6.04
N CYS A 60 11.80 11.86 7.26
CA CYS A 60 10.36 12.04 7.48
C CYS A 60 9.87 13.48 7.25
N THR A 61 9.39 13.76 6.04
CA THR A 61 8.71 15.02 5.68
C THR A 61 7.20 14.92 5.91
N ALA A 62 6.76 15.36 7.10
CA ALA A 62 5.33 15.53 7.40
C ALA A 62 4.75 16.78 6.70
N GLY A 63 4.65 16.74 5.37
CA GLY A 63 4.02 17.78 4.57
C GLY A 63 2.48 17.79 4.68
N PRO A 64 1.81 18.86 4.24
CA PRO A 64 0.35 18.89 4.14
C PRO A 64 -0.18 17.89 3.10
N ASP A 65 0.62 17.55 2.09
CA ASP A 65 0.30 16.59 1.03
C ASP A 65 0.52 15.13 1.46
N GLN A 66 -0.03 14.71 2.61
CA GLN A 66 0.09 13.32 3.06
C GLN A 66 -0.41 12.37 1.95
N PRO A 67 0.37 11.34 1.57
CA PRO A 67 0.04 10.49 0.42
C PRO A 67 -1.17 9.57 0.67
N TYR A 68 -1.63 9.52 1.92
CA TYR A 68 -2.61 8.58 2.48
C TYR A 68 -4.10 8.91 2.27
N ALA A 69 -4.46 9.88 1.43
CA ALA A 69 -5.87 10.00 1.07
C ALA A 69 -6.29 8.78 0.23
N ASP A 70 -7.51 8.30 0.45
CA ASP A 70 -8.04 7.12 -0.25
C ASP A 70 -8.04 7.25 -1.78
N THR A 71 -8.04 8.49 -2.30
CA THR A 71 -8.08 8.83 -3.73
C THR A 71 -7.27 10.07 -4.09
N VAL A 72 -7.01 10.21 -5.38
CA VAL A 72 -6.38 11.36 -6.02
C VAL A 72 -7.35 12.54 -6.08
N TYR A 73 -8.62 12.28 -6.39
CA TYR A 73 -9.67 13.31 -6.46
C TYR A 73 -9.80 14.09 -5.16
N LEU A 74 -9.80 13.42 -4.01
CA LEU A 74 -9.90 14.06 -2.70
C LEU A 74 -8.62 14.79 -2.25
N ARG A 75 -7.49 14.62 -2.96
CA ARG A 75 -6.23 15.35 -2.69
C ARG A 75 -6.03 16.58 -3.54
N ARG A 76 -6.53 16.57 -4.77
CA ARG A 76 -6.38 17.72 -5.67
C ARG A 76 -7.24 18.85 -5.12
N ALA A 77 -6.59 19.92 -4.66
CA ALA A 77 -7.21 21.21 -4.41
C ALA A 77 -7.62 21.90 -5.73
N SER A 78 -8.40 21.19 -6.55
CA SER A 78 -9.13 21.71 -7.70
C SER A 78 -10.39 22.43 -7.24
N PRO A 79 -10.98 23.31 -8.07
CA PRO A 79 -12.11 24.13 -7.65
C PRO A 79 -13.25 23.25 -7.13
N LEU A 80 -13.73 23.62 -5.94
CA LEU A 80 -14.84 23.01 -5.23
C LEU A 80 -15.98 22.66 -6.19
N VAL A 81 -16.16 21.35 -6.39
CA VAL A 81 -17.01 20.75 -7.43
C VAL A 81 -18.48 21.12 -7.22
N GLY A 82 -19.19 21.48 -8.29
CA GLY A 82 -20.58 21.90 -8.23
C GLY A 82 -20.83 23.08 -7.27
N THR A 83 -22.00 23.08 -6.65
CA THR A 83 -22.40 24.08 -5.65
C THR A 83 -21.99 23.69 -4.23
N GLU A 84 -22.05 24.65 -3.30
CA GLU A 84 -21.85 24.38 -1.87
C GLU A 84 -22.83 23.32 -1.32
N ALA A 85 -24.03 23.19 -1.92
CA ALA A 85 -25.00 22.16 -1.55
C ALA A 85 -24.50 20.77 -1.96
N ASP A 86 -23.99 20.62 -3.18
CA ASP A 86 -23.44 19.35 -3.69
C ASP A 86 -22.22 18.92 -2.85
N GLN A 87 -21.36 19.87 -2.49
CA GLN A 87 -20.20 19.63 -1.63
C GLN A 87 -20.59 19.15 -0.23
N ARG A 88 -21.64 19.73 0.37
CA ARG A 88 -22.16 19.25 1.67
C ARG A 88 -22.71 17.83 1.56
N VAL A 89 -23.42 17.50 0.49
CA VAL A 89 -23.94 16.14 0.25
C VAL A 89 -22.80 15.14 0.04
N LEU A 90 -21.78 15.49 -0.77
CA LEU A 90 -20.59 14.67 -0.98
C LEU A 90 -19.78 14.46 0.31
N ALA A 91 -19.68 15.49 1.16
CA ALA A 91 -19.03 15.39 2.48
C ALA A 91 -19.82 14.49 3.44
N LEU A 92 -21.15 14.58 3.46
CA LEU A 92 -22.01 13.67 4.23
C LEU A 92 -21.92 12.22 3.73
N ALA A 93 -21.86 12.02 2.41
CA ALA A 93 -21.62 10.71 1.80
C ALA A 93 -20.25 10.14 2.18
N ALA A 94 -19.19 10.95 2.18
CA ALA A 94 -17.85 10.52 2.61
C ALA A 94 -17.78 10.11 4.10
N LEU A 95 -18.71 10.61 4.93
CA LEU A 95 -18.85 10.22 6.35
C LEU A 95 -19.75 9.00 6.58
N ALA A 96 -20.50 8.55 5.56
CA ALA A 96 -21.37 7.39 5.69
C ALA A 96 -20.57 6.09 5.54
N GLU A 97 -20.58 5.26 6.60
CA GLU A 97 -19.80 4.01 6.68
C GLU A 97 -20.38 2.86 5.83
N THR A 98 -21.60 3.00 5.29
CA THR A 98 -22.31 1.95 4.57
C THR A 98 -22.81 2.40 3.21
N LEU A 99 -22.83 1.47 2.25
CA LEU A 99 -23.31 1.71 0.89
C LEU A 99 -24.79 2.13 0.85
N ASP A 100 -25.60 1.59 1.76
CA ASP A 100 -27.01 1.96 1.94
C ASP A 100 -27.21 3.35 2.57
N GLY A 101 -26.18 3.90 3.23
CA GLY A 101 -26.14 5.30 3.65
C GLY A 101 -25.67 6.25 2.55
N VAL A 102 -24.68 5.84 1.75
CA VAL A 102 -24.12 6.65 0.65
C VAL A 102 -25.07 6.77 -0.53
N ALA A 103 -25.58 5.65 -1.05
CA ALA A 103 -26.39 5.62 -2.26
C ALA A 103 -27.57 6.61 -2.27
N PRO A 104 -28.43 6.71 -1.22
CA PRO A 104 -29.52 7.68 -1.21
C PRO A 104 -29.07 9.13 -1.08
N LEU A 105 -27.89 9.41 -0.49
CA LEU A 105 -27.32 10.75 -0.43
C LEU A 105 -26.80 11.19 -1.81
N THR A 106 -26.14 10.29 -2.54
CA THR A 106 -25.52 10.58 -3.83
C THR A 106 -26.46 10.43 -5.03
N ALA A 107 -27.66 9.86 -4.86
CA ALA A 107 -28.60 9.54 -5.94
C ALA A 107 -28.92 10.74 -6.86
N SER A 108 -29.17 11.93 -6.32
CA SER A 108 -29.45 13.12 -7.15
C SER A 108 -28.18 13.73 -7.78
N LEU A 109 -27.00 13.35 -7.32
CA LEU A 109 -25.72 13.89 -7.80
C LEU A 109 -25.14 13.04 -8.93
N VAL A 110 -25.40 11.73 -8.98
CA VAL A 110 -25.02 10.88 -10.12
C VAL A 110 -25.78 11.25 -11.40
N ASP A 111 -26.98 11.81 -11.28
CA ASP A 111 -27.76 12.36 -12.40
C ASP A 111 -27.45 13.83 -12.73
N SER A 112 -26.43 14.43 -12.09
CA SER A 112 -26.10 15.84 -12.30
C SER A 112 -25.61 16.13 -13.72
N ASP A 113 -26.00 17.28 -14.27
CA ASP A 113 -25.47 17.83 -15.52
C ASP A 113 -23.98 18.22 -15.40
N ASP A 114 -23.50 18.50 -14.18
CA ASP A 114 -22.07 18.77 -13.91
C ASP A 114 -21.29 17.43 -13.90
N PRO A 115 -20.36 17.22 -14.85
CA PRO A 115 -19.62 15.97 -14.97
C PRO A 115 -18.70 15.70 -13.77
N GLY A 116 -18.19 16.74 -13.11
CA GLY A 116 -17.38 16.63 -11.90
C GLY A 116 -18.22 16.22 -10.69
N VAL A 117 -19.43 16.77 -10.54
CA VAL A 117 -20.39 16.34 -9.49
C VAL A 117 -20.77 14.88 -9.68
N ARG A 118 -21.12 14.49 -10.91
CA ARG A 118 -21.46 13.11 -11.27
C ARG A 118 -20.31 12.14 -10.99
N TYR A 119 -19.08 12.48 -11.38
CA TYR A 119 -17.90 11.68 -11.06
C TYR A 119 -17.66 11.57 -9.56
N ALA A 120 -17.75 12.68 -8.82
CA ALA A 120 -17.55 12.72 -7.37
C ALA A 120 -18.54 11.81 -6.63
N ALA A 121 -19.82 11.85 -7.04
CA ALA A 121 -20.89 11.07 -6.45
C ALA A 121 -20.67 9.57 -6.67
N ALA A 122 -20.40 9.17 -7.91
CA ALA A 122 -20.07 7.78 -8.24
C ALA A 122 -18.80 7.30 -7.53
N LEU A 123 -17.77 8.16 -7.42
CA LEU A 123 -16.55 7.83 -6.69
C LEU A 123 -16.82 7.53 -5.21
N GLN A 124 -17.69 8.29 -4.53
CA GLN A 124 -18.05 8.00 -3.13
C GLN A 124 -18.77 6.65 -2.99
N VAL A 125 -19.70 6.32 -3.89
CA VAL A 125 -20.38 5.02 -3.94
C VAL A 125 -19.35 3.89 -4.09
N ALA A 126 -18.44 4.02 -5.08
CA ALA A 126 -17.43 3.00 -5.36
C ALA A 126 -16.43 2.82 -4.20
N LEU A 127 -15.96 3.92 -3.58
CA LEU A 127 -15.07 3.86 -2.43
C LEU A 127 -15.72 3.23 -1.21
N THR A 128 -16.97 3.56 -0.90
CA THR A 128 -17.65 2.99 0.26
C THR A 128 -17.94 1.50 0.06
N ALA A 129 -18.33 1.08 -1.13
CA ALA A 129 -18.43 -0.35 -1.47
C ALA A 129 -17.07 -1.06 -1.33
N LEU A 130 -15.96 -0.46 -1.81
CA LEU A 130 -14.61 -1.01 -1.64
C LEU A 130 -14.21 -1.14 -0.17
N ARG A 131 -14.38 -0.08 0.64
CA ARG A 131 -14.08 -0.06 2.08
C ARG A 131 -14.91 -1.09 2.86
N ALA A 132 -16.17 -1.29 2.48
CA ALA A 132 -17.08 -2.26 3.09
C ALA A 132 -16.83 -3.72 2.62
N GLY A 133 -15.93 -3.95 1.66
CA GLY A 133 -15.72 -5.28 1.06
C GLY A 133 -16.86 -5.74 0.14
N GLN A 134 -17.68 -4.80 -0.34
CA GLN A 134 -18.88 -4.99 -1.14
C GLN A 134 -18.64 -4.76 -2.65
N ILE A 135 -17.45 -5.09 -3.16
CA ILE A 135 -17.06 -4.94 -4.58
C ILE A 135 -18.04 -5.66 -5.53
N ALA A 136 -18.67 -6.75 -5.06
CA ALA A 136 -19.66 -7.52 -5.82
C ALA A 136 -21.10 -6.95 -5.76
N ASP A 137 -21.33 -5.81 -5.08
CA ASP A 137 -22.62 -5.12 -5.12
C ASP A 137 -22.81 -4.43 -6.49
N PRO A 138 -23.97 -4.57 -7.16
CA PRO A 138 -24.20 -3.96 -8.48
C PRO A 138 -23.92 -2.45 -8.54
N ARG A 139 -24.14 -1.73 -7.43
CA ARG A 139 -23.90 -0.28 -7.33
C ARG A 139 -22.43 0.08 -7.49
N PHE A 140 -21.51 -0.84 -7.20
CA PHE A 140 -20.07 -0.64 -7.45
C PHE A 140 -19.80 -0.62 -8.95
N ALA A 141 -20.30 -1.62 -9.70
CA ALA A 141 -20.13 -1.68 -11.16
C ALA A 141 -20.79 -0.48 -11.86
N GLU A 142 -22.03 -0.14 -11.48
CA GLU A 142 -22.76 1.03 -11.97
C GLU A 142 -21.98 2.34 -11.73
N ALA A 143 -21.40 2.51 -10.54
CA ALA A 143 -20.54 3.66 -10.26
C ALA A 143 -19.31 3.72 -11.18
N LEU A 144 -18.68 2.58 -11.50
CA LEU A 144 -17.56 2.56 -12.45
C LEU A 144 -17.99 2.89 -13.89
N GLU A 145 -19.20 2.50 -14.30
CA GLU A 145 -19.77 2.88 -15.61
C GLU A 145 -20.04 4.39 -15.68
N ILE A 146 -20.64 4.97 -14.64
CA ILE A 146 -20.88 6.42 -14.52
C ILE A 146 -19.55 7.19 -14.55
N MET A 147 -18.56 6.75 -13.78
CA MET A 147 -17.20 7.33 -13.80
C MET A 147 -16.52 7.17 -15.16
N ALA A 148 -16.75 6.07 -15.87
CA ALA A 148 -16.16 5.81 -17.18
C ALA A 148 -16.73 6.72 -18.27
N ALA A 149 -18.03 7.03 -18.19
CA ALA A 149 -18.78 7.89 -19.11
C ALA A 149 -18.54 9.41 -18.91
N VAL A 150 -17.78 9.81 -17.89
CA VAL A 150 -17.33 11.21 -17.73
C VAL A 150 -16.10 11.45 -18.61
N GLU A 151 -16.31 12.19 -19.71
CA GLU A 151 -15.29 12.57 -20.70
C GLU A 151 -14.51 13.85 -20.32
N ASP A 152 -14.67 14.37 -19.10
CA ASP A 152 -14.04 15.60 -18.64
C ASP A 152 -12.52 15.42 -18.37
N PRO A 153 -11.62 16.13 -19.09
CA PRO A 153 -10.17 16.02 -18.87
C PRO A 153 -9.69 16.59 -17.54
N GLY A 154 -10.52 17.36 -16.81
CA GLY A 154 -10.21 17.83 -15.45
C GLY A 154 -10.28 16.73 -14.38
N VAL A 155 -10.89 15.59 -14.71
CA VAL A 155 -11.15 14.48 -13.78
C VAL A 155 -9.97 13.47 -13.76
N PRO A 156 -9.45 13.09 -12.57
CA PRO A 156 -8.32 12.17 -12.46
C PRO A 156 -8.73 10.72 -12.77
N ARG A 157 -8.39 10.25 -13.97
CA ARG A 157 -8.65 8.87 -14.42
C ARG A 157 -7.97 7.79 -13.56
N SER A 158 -6.97 8.15 -12.75
CA SER A 158 -6.24 7.26 -11.84
C SER A 158 -7.15 6.57 -10.82
N ASP A 159 -8.15 7.26 -10.26
CA ASP A 159 -9.07 6.68 -9.28
C ASP A 159 -9.95 5.59 -9.90
N LEU A 160 -10.50 5.85 -11.10
CA LEU A 160 -11.25 4.83 -11.85
C LEU A 160 -10.38 3.62 -12.23
N LEU A 161 -9.15 3.85 -12.71
CA LEU A 161 -8.23 2.77 -13.05
C LEU A 161 -7.88 1.89 -11.84
N PHE A 162 -7.72 2.49 -10.66
CA PHE A 162 -7.52 1.77 -9.41
C PHE A 162 -8.76 0.93 -9.02
N LEU A 163 -9.97 1.49 -9.10
CA LEU A 163 -11.19 0.76 -8.79
C LEU A 163 -11.51 -0.35 -9.80
N GLN A 164 -11.17 -0.15 -11.09
CA GLN A 164 -11.23 -1.20 -12.09
C GLN A 164 -10.19 -2.30 -11.83
N ALA A 165 -9.02 -1.97 -11.26
CA ALA A 165 -8.03 -2.95 -10.85
C ALA A 165 -8.52 -3.82 -9.69
N THR A 166 -9.17 -3.24 -8.67
CA THR A 166 -9.74 -4.00 -7.55
C THR A 166 -10.93 -4.87 -7.99
N LEU A 167 -11.74 -4.42 -8.95
CA LEU A 167 -12.77 -5.25 -9.57
C LEU A 167 -12.17 -6.45 -10.30
N ALA A 168 -11.21 -6.20 -11.19
CA ALA A 168 -10.54 -7.23 -11.97
C ALA A 168 -9.86 -8.27 -11.07
N GLU A 169 -9.30 -7.85 -9.93
CA GLU A 169 -8.76 -8.76 -8.93
C GLU A 169 -9.84 -9.62 -8.27
N ALA A 170 -10.94 -9.02 -7.82
CA ALA A 170 -12.06 -9.75 -7.20
C ALA A 170 -12.70 -10.79 -8.16
N GLU A 171 -12.68 -10.51 -9.47
CA GLU A 171 -13.11 -11.41 -10.54
C GLU A 171 -12.04 -12.46 -10.93
N GLY A 172 -10.86 -12.45 -10.31
CA GLY A 172 -9.76 -13.37 -10.62
C GLY A 172 -8.96 -13.03 -11.89
N ARG A 173 -9.23 -11.89 -12.53
CA ARG A 173 -8.52 -11.37 -13.72
C ARG A 173 -7.21 -10.68 -13.34
N GLY A 174 -6.32 -11.40 -12.64
CA GLY A 174 -5.10 -10.83 -12.03
C GLY A 174 -4.19 -10.06 -13.01
N LYS A 175 -4.05 -10.52 -14.27
CA LYS A 175 -3.25 -9.82 -15.29
C LYS A 175 -3.82 -8.44 -15.63
N ASP A 176 -5.14 -8.35 -15.76
CA ASP A 176 -5.83 -7.09 -16.03
C ASP A 176 -5.73 -6.16 -14.82
N ALA A 177 -5.92 -6.71 -13.61
CA ALA A 177 -5.75 -5.97 -12.36
C ALA A 177 -4.35 -5.34 -12.24
N LEU A 178 -3.29 -6.10 -12.57
CA LEU A 178 -1.92 -5.60 -12.55
C LEU A 178 -1.68 -4.51 -13.62
N ALA A 179 -2.24 -4.67 -14.82
CA ALA A 179 -2.15 -3.68 -15.88
C ALA A 179 -2.88 -2.37 -15.51
N LEU A 180 -4.08 -2.47 -14.92
CA LEU A 180 -4.89 -1.34 -14.46
C LEU A 180 -4.25 -0.62 -13.26
N ALA A 181 -3.71 -1.35 -12.28
CA ALA A 181 -2.97 -0.76 -11.16
C ALA A 181 -1.72 0.00 -11.62
N ARG A 182 -0.97 -0.57 -12.58
CA ARG A 182 0.16 0.11 -13.22
C ARG A 182 -0.28 1.37 -13.98
N ALA A 183 -1.40 1.31 -14.71
CA ALA A 183 -1.94 2.47 -15.42
C ALA A 183 -2.39 3.58 -14.44
N ALA A 184 -3.00 3.22 -13.30
CA ALA A 184 -3.37 4.16 -12.25
C ALA A 184 -2.15 4.86 -11.63
N ALA A 185 -1.09 4.10 -11.32
CA ALA A 185 0.17 4.62 -10.80
C ALA A 185 0.94 5.49 -11.81
N VAL A 186 0.86 5.20 -13.11
CA VAL A 186 1.42 6.07 -14.16
C VAL A 186 0.60 7.36 -14.32
N ALA A 187 -0.73 7.28 -14.21
CA ALA A 187 -1.62 8.43 -14.32
C ALA A 187 -1.56 9.40 -13.12
N GLU A 188 -1.28 8.88 -11.92
CA GLU A 188 -0.92 9.68 -10.74
C GLU A 188 0.23 9.01 -9.97
N PRO A 189 1.49 9.41 -10.22
CA PRO A 189 2.66 8.87 -9.53
C PRO A 189 2.64 9.02 -8.01
N ARG A 190 1.82 9.93 -7.46
CA ARG A 190 1.68 10.09 -6.00
C ARG A 190 0.56 9.25 -5.39
N PHE A 191 -0.11 8.36 -6.15
CA PHE A 191 -1.25 7.58 -5.66
C PHE A 191 -0.80 6.31 -4.91
N PHE A 192 -0.66 6.43 -3.59
CA PHE A 192 -0.19 5.34 -2.71
C PHE A 192 -0.97 4.03 -2.89
N ASN A 193 -2.31 4.08 -2.93
CA ASN A 193 -3.13 2.87 -3.04
C ASN A 193 -2.92 2.11 -4.37
N ALA A 194 -2.75 2.83 -5.48
CA ALA A 194 -2.44 2.22 -6.78
C ALA A 194 -1.04 1.59 -6.81
N LEU A 195 -0.03 2.28 -6.27
CA LEU A 195 1.33 1.75 -6.18
C LEU A 195 1.41 0.53 -5.25
N ALA A 196 0.78 0.58 -4.08
CA ALA A 196 0.72 -0.54 -3.15
C ALA A 196 0.04 -1.76 -3.79
N LEU A 197 -1.08 -1.56 -4.50
CA LEU A 197 -1.77 -2.60 -5.26
C LEU A 197 -0.87 -3.17 -6.37
N GLN A 198 -0.14 -2.33 -7.12
CA GLN A 198 0.82 -2.75 -8.14
C GLN A 198 1.94 -3.63 -7.55
N VAL A 199 2.55 -3.22 -6.43
CA VAL A 199 3.61 -3.99 -5.76
C VAL A 199 3.07 -5.34 -5.29
N ARG A 200 1.88 -5.36 -4.67
CA ARG A 200 1.24 -6.59 -4.21
C ARG A 200 0.93 -7.55 -5.36
N LEU A 201 0.25 -7.09 -6.40
CA LEU A 201 -0.10 -7.92 -7.56
C LEU A 201 1.16 -8.41 -8.30
N THR A 202 2.24 -7.61 -8.30
CA THR A 202 3.55 -8.05 -8.83
C THR A 202 4.12 -9.21 -8.00
N LEU A 203 4.10 -9.14 -6.66
CA LEU A 203 4.54 -10.23 -5.78
C LEU A 203 3.68 -11.50 -5.90
N GLU A 204 2.36 -11.34 -6.05
CA GLU A 204 1.42 -12.47 -6.17
C GLU A 204 1.53 -13.20 -7.52
N GLN A 205 1.85 -12.48 -8.59
CA GLN A 205 1.89 -13.01 -9.96
C GLN A 205 3.31 -13.33 -10.46
N GLY A 206 4.35 -12.76 -9.85
CA GLY A 206 5.75 -13.00 -10.21
C GLY A 206 6.19 -14.43 -9.93
N GLU A 207 6.50 -15.16 -10.99
CA GLU A 207 6.89 -16.57 -10.92
C GLU A 207 8.22 -16.77 -10.17
N HIS A 208 9.15 -15.84 -10.34
CA HIS A 208 10.45 -15.84 -9.67
C HIS A 208 10.35 -15.31 -8.24
N LEU A 209 9.52 -14.27 -8.05
CA LEU A 209 9.28 -13.62 -6.76
C LEU A 209 8.71 -14.58 -5.71
N ARG A 210 7.98 -15.62 -6.15
CA ARG A 210 7.37 -16.66 -5.29
C ARG A 210 8.23 -17.92 -5.08
N GLY A 211 9.42 -17.99 -5.68
CA GLY A 211 10.44 -19.02 -5.39
C GLY A 211 10.19 -20.44 -5.93
N SER A 212 8.99 -20.77 -6.43
CA SER A 212 8.68 -22.12 -6.91
C SER A 212 9.01 -22.39 -8.38
N ALA A 213 9.07 -21.36 -9.24
CA ALA A 213 9.21 -21.51 -10.69
C ALA A 213 10.59 -21.12 -11.25
N SER A 214 11.48 -20.56 -10.42
CA SER A 214 12.78 -19.98 -10.81
C SER A 214 13.75 -20.92 -11.54
N ARG A 215 13.51 -22.24 -11.53
CA ARG A 215 14.38 -23.26 -12.15
C ARG A 215 14.21 -23.41 -13.66
N PHE A 216 13.12 -22.89 -14.24
CA PHE A 216 12.74 -23.16 -15.64
C PHE A 216 12.66 -21.91 -16.53
N ALA A 217 12.83 -20.72 -15.97
CA ALA A 217 12.77 -19.46 -16.69
C ALA A 217 14.14 -18.76 -16.74
N GLY A 218 14.35 -17.93 -17.76
CA GLY A 218 15.66 -17.33 -18.04
C GLY A 218 16.03 -16.21 -17.07
N GLY A 219 17.32 -16.14 -16.69
CA GLY A 219 17.84 -15.17 -15.72
C GLY A 219 17.47 -13.71 -16.00
N ALA A 220 17.38 -13.30 -17.27
CA ALA A 220 16.95 -11.95 -17.65
C ALA A 220 15.49 -11.62 -17.26
N VAL A 221 14.59 -12.60 -17.34
CA VAL A 221 13.18 -12.42 -16.92
C VAL A 221 13.10 -12.32 -15.41
N CYS A 222 13.85 -13.18 -14.71
CA CYS A 222 14.01 -13.14 -13.27
C CYS A 222 14.48 -11.76 -12.80
N THR A 223 15.61 -11.25 -13.32
CA THR A 223 16.12 -9.91 -12.95
C THR A 223 15.09 -8.82 -13.26
N ALA A 224 14.40 -8.88 -14.41
CA ALA A 224 13.38 -7.89 -14.76
C ALA A 224 12.17 -7.87 -13.80
N GLU A 225 11.74 -9.01 -13.25
CA GLU A 225 10.72 -9.05 -12.19
C GLU A 225 11.18 -8.33 -10.93
N PHE A 226 12.42 -8.59 -10.46
CA PHE A 226 12.99 -7.93 -9.28
C PHE A 226 13.21 -6.43 -9.49
N THR A 227 13.75 -6.02 -10.63
CA THR A 227 13.93 -4.59 -10.95
C THR A 227 12.58 -3.86 -11.04
N GLN A 228 11.52 -4.49 -11.59
CA GLN A 228 10.18 -3.89 -11.60
C GLN A 228 9.60 -3.76 -10.19
N LEU A 229 9.78 -4.78 -9.35
CA LEU A 229 9.35 -4.78 -7.95
C LEU A 229 10.04 -3.66 -7.15
N LEU A 230 11.36 -3.58 -7.22
CA LEU A 230 12.16 -2.61 -6.47
C LEU A 230 11.91 -1.17 -6.95
N LYS A 231 11.72 -0.93 -8.25
CA LYS A 231 11.33 0.40 -8.75
C LYS A 231 9.95 0.84 -8.27
N ALA A 232 8.97 -0.07 -8.26
CA ALA A 232 7.64 0.23 -7.73
C ALA A 232 7.66 0.47 -6.20
N LEU A 233 8.55 -0.21 -5.48
CA LEU A 233 8.79 0.02 -4.06
C LEU A 233 9.45 1.39 -3.79
N ALA A 234 10.46 1.75 -4.59
CA ALA A 234 11.12 3.05 -4.52
C ALA A 234 10.14 4.21 -4.76
N GLN A 235 9.22 4.07 -5.72
CA GLN A 235 8.14 5.04 -5.95
C GLN A 235 7.24 5.23 -4.72
N ILE A 236 6.94 4.18 -3.95
CA ILE A 236 6.16 4.31 -2.71
C ILE A 236 6.98 5.02 -1.62
N ALA A 237 8.25 4.64 -1.48
CA ALA A 237 9.13 5.23 -0.47
C ALA A 237 9.45 6.71 -0.75
N ASP A 238 9.46 7.14 -2.01
CA ASP A 238 9.59 8.55 -2.40
C ASP A 238 8.40 9.42 -1.93
N LEU A 239 7.20 8.85 -1.78
CA LEU A 239 6.01 9.59 -1.35
C LEU A 239 6.09 10.07 0.11
N GLU A 240 6.66 9.23 0.97
CA GLU A 240 6.93 9.52 2.38
C GLU A 240 8.03 8.54 2.86
N PRO A 241 9.32 8.95 2.88
CA PRO A 241 10.42 8.09 3.29
C PRO A 241 10.51 7.97 4.82
N CYS A 242 9.46 7.41 5.42
CA CYS A 242 9.30 7.19 6.85
C CYS A 242 9.33 5.71 7.23
N PRO A 243 9.98 5.33 8.35
CA PRO A 243 9.92 3.97 8.90
C PRO A 243 8.50 3.45 9.17
N ARG A 244 7.54 4.35 9.44
CA ARG A 244 6.12 4.01 9.60
C ARG A 244 5.48 3.52 8.30
N VAL A 245 5.80 4.16 7.17
CA VAL A 245 5.30 3.80 5.83
C VAL A 245 5.86 2.43 5.45
N ALA A 246 7.16 2.22 5.68
CA ALA A 246 7.84 0.95 5.52
C ALA A 246 7.15 -0.18 6.30
N ALA A 247 6.89 0.02 7.60
CA ALA A 247 6.21 -0.99 8.43
C ALA A 247 4.75 -1.25 8.01
N HIS A 248 4.02 -0.23 7.56
CA HIS A 248 2.65 -0.41 7.06
C HIS A 248 2.65 -1.21 5.74
N LEU A 249 3.55 -0.87 4.82
CA LEU A 249 3.69 -1.55 3.55
C LEU A 249 4.14 -3.01 3.75
N GLU A 250 5.10 -3.26 4.64
CA GLU A 250 5.54 -4.61 5.02
C GLU A 250 4.35 -5.45 5.54
N LEU A 251 3.50 -4.89 6.41
CA LEU A 251 2.28 -5.56 6.90
C LEU A 251 1.25 -5.80 5.78
N TYR A 252 1.05 -4.84 4.88
CA TYR A 252 0.14 -5.00 3.74
C TYR A 252 0.62 -6.10 2.78
N LEU A 253 1.90 -6.09 2.41
CA LEU A 253 2.49 -7.04 1.46
C LEU A 253 2.65 -8.45 2.05
N SER A 254 2.95 -8.59 3.35
CA SER A 254 3.02 -9.91 4.00
C SER A 254 1.71 -10.71 3.92
N ARG A 255 0.56 -10.04 3.85
CA ARG A 255 -0.77 -10.67 3.71
C ARG A 255 -1.05 -11.21 2.31
N ALA A 256 -0.29 -10.78 1.31
CA ALA A 256 -0.46 -11.15 -0.09
C ALA A 256 -0.04 -12.60 -0.39
N LEU A 257 0.96 -13.11 0.34
CA LEU A 257 1.59 -14.39 0.04
C LEU A 257 1.21 -15.45 1.08
N ARG A 258 1.01 -16.69 0.62
CA ARG A 258 0.72 -17.84 1.51
C ARG A 258 1.89 -18.22 2.44
N ALA A 259 3.10 -17.77 2.12
CA ALA A 259 4.32 -18.03 2.89
C ALA A 259 5.35 -16.91 2.61
N PRO A 260 5.14 -15.68 3.13
CA PRO A 260 5.95 -14.51 2.78
C PRO A 260 7.44 -14.71 3.11
N ASP A 261 7.76 -15.31 4.26
CA ASP A 261 9.13 -15.57 4.72
C ASP A 261 9.96 -16.48 3.79
N ARG A 262 9.29 -17.16 2.84
CA ARG A 262 9.88 -18.08 1.86
C ARG A 262 9.86 -17.55 0.43
N ALA A 263 9.38 -16.32 0.22
CA ALA A 263 9.26 -15.71 -1.09
C ALA A 263 10.45 -14.78 -1.35
N PRO A 264 11.31 -15.07 -2.34
CA PRO A 264 12.44 -14.21 -2.72
C PRO A 264 12.06 -12.74 -2.96
N GLY A 265 10.87 -12.48 -3.52
CA GLY A 265 10.35 -11.12 -3.70
C GLY A 265 10.12 -10.37 -2.38
N MET A 266 9.60 -11.04 -1.35
CA MET A 266 9.42 -10.42 -0.03
C MET A 266 10.74 -10.17 0.68
N GLN A 267 11.72 -11.06 0.50
CA GLN A 267 13.07 -10.89 1.07
C GLN A 267 13.77 -9.67 0.46
N ALA A 268 13.67 -9.47 -0.87
CA ALA A 268 14.17 -8.26 -1.53
C ALA A 268 13.44 -6.98 -1.07
N VAL A 269 12.11 -7.02 -0.88
CA VAL A 269 11.34 -5.91 -0.28
C VAL A 269 11.78 -5.63 1.15
N GLN A 270 12.00 -6.66 1.96
CA GLN A 270 12.47 -6.51 3.34
C GLN A 270 13.86 -5.90 3.43
N VAL A 271 14.79 -6.23 2.52
CA VAL A 271 16.09 -5.53 2.43
C VAL A 271 15.88 -4.04 2.23
N TYR A 272 15.15 -3.63 1.18
CA TYR A 272 14.93 -2.21 0.86
C TYR A 272 14.27 -1.47 2.02
N LEU A 273 13.19 -2.03 2.58
CA LEU A 273 12.46 -1.43 3.69
C LEU A 273 13.27 -1.40 4.99
N ALA A 274 14.16 -2.37 5.23
CA ALA A 274 15.08 -2.36 6.36
C ALA A 274 16.19 -1.33 6.22
N VAL A 275 16.73 -1.12 5.00
CA VAL A 275 17.70 -0.05 4.71
C VAL A 275 17.05 1.33 4.90
N LEU A 276 15.88 1.59 4.29
CA LEU A 276 15.12 2.83 4.45
C LEU A 276 14.80 3.17 5.92
N SER A 277 14.62 2.14 6.76
CA SER A 277 14.35 2.31 8.19
C SER A 277 15.58 2.16 9.10
N ARG A 278 16.79 2.11 8.53
CA ARG A 278 18.09 2.02 9.22
C ARG A 278 18.24 0.79 10.14
N ARG A 279 17.61 -0.34 9.77
CA ARG A 279 17.58 -1.60 10.52
C ARG A 279 18.59 -2.63 9.96
N ALA A 280 19.89 -2.36 10.09
CA ALA A 280 20.98 -3.15 9.48
C ALA A 280 20.88 -4.68 9.71
N ALA A 281 20.61 -5.12 10.94
CA ALA A 281 20.48 -6.56 11.24
C ALA A 281 19.30 -7.24 10.52
N LEU A 282 18.22 -6.50 10.23
CA LEU A 282 17.09 -7.01 9.45
C LEU A 282 17.40 -7.00 7.95
N ALA A 283 18.11 -5.98 7.45
CA ALA A 283 18.55 -5.91 6.06
C ALA A 283 19.48 -7.09 5.73
N GLN A 284 20.49 -7.35 6.57
CA GLN A 284 21.37 -8.52 6.41
C GLN A 284 20.61 -9.83 6.51
N GLY A 285 19.75 -10.01 7.53
CA GLY A 285 18.96 -11.23 7.68
C GLY A 285 18.01 -11.53 6.52
N ALA A 286 17.46 -10.49 5.88
CA ALA A 286 16.64 -10.62 4.68
C ALA A 286 17.47 -10.98 3.43
N LEU A 287 18.67 -10.40 3.28
CA LEU A 287 19.60 -10.75 2.20
C LEU A 287 20.12 -12.19 2.35
N ASP A 288 20.51 -12.60 3.57
CA ASP A 288 20.93 -13.97 3.88
C ASP A 288 19.81 -14.98 3.57
N ALA A 289 18.55 -14.60 3.80
CA ALA A 289 17.39 -15.41 3.45
C ALA A 289 17.13 -15.47 1.93
N PHE A 290 17.40 -14.37 1.21
CA PHE A 290 17.26 -14.26 -0.26
C PHE A 290 18.21 -15.19 -1.03
N VAL A 291 19.48 -15.26 -0.60
CA VAL A 291 20.50 -16.12 -1.24
C VAL A 291 20.39 -17.60 -0.80
N LYS A 292 19.56 -17.91 0.19
CA LYS A 292 19.42 -19.25 0.74
C LYS A 292 18.60 -20.16 -0.19
N ALA A 293 19.07 -21.41 -0.34
CA ALA A 293 18.38 -22.40 -1.17
C ALA A 293 16.94 -22.69 -0.69
N PRO A 294 15.93 -22.76 -1.58
CA PRO A 294 16.02 -22.58 -3.03
C PRO A 294 16.02 -21.10 -3.46
N ALA A 295 17.18 -20.63 -3.94
CA ALA A 295 17.35 -19.26 -4.41
C ALA A 295 16.78 -19.08 -5.84
N PRO A 296 16.44 -17.85 -6.26
CA PRO A 296 16.08 -17.56 -7.66
C PRO A 296 17.28 -17.71 -8.60
N VAL A 297 17.05 -18.00 -9.89
CA VAL A 297 18.13 -18.16 -10.90
C VAL A 297 18.93 -16.87 -11.13
N CYS A 298 18.35 -15.71 -10.81
CA CYS A 298 19.02 -14.41 -10.83
C CYS A 298 19.60 -13.99 -9.47
N ALA A 299 19.72 -14.90 -8.49
CA ALA A 299 20.17 -14.58 -7.13
C ALA A 299 21.44 -13.72 -7.12
N ASP A 300 22.52 -14.15 -7.78
CA ASP A 300 23.79 -13.43 -7.82
C ASP A 300 23.67 -11.98 -8.35
N SER A 301 22.81 -11.77 -9.36
CA SER A 301 22.59 -10.45 -9.97
C SER A 301 21.77 -9.53 -9.07
N VAL A 302 20.76 -10.08 -8.39
CA VAL A 302 19.86 -9.30 -7.53
C VAL A 302 20.50 -9.09 -6.16
N SER A 303 21.22 -10.07 -5.61
CA SER A 303 21.95 -9.92 -4.34
C SER A 303 23.03 -8.86 -4.45
N ALA A 304 23.71 -8.72 -5.59
CA ALA A 304 24.67 -7.64 -5.82
C ALA A 304 24.03 -6.23 -5.79
N GLU A 305 22.79 -6.10 -6.29
CA GLU A 305 22.02 -4.84 -6.21
C GLU A 305 21.56 -4.57 -4.76
N LEU A 306 21.06 -5.60 -4.07
CA LEU A 306 20.66 -5.53 -2.65
C LEU A 306 21.84 -5.24 -1.70
N ASP A 307 23.01 -5.85 -1.93
CA ASP A 307 24.28 -5.54 -1.25
C ASP A 307 24.68 -4.08 -1.46
N GLY A 308 24.40 -3.50 -2.63
CA GLY A 308 24.57 -2.09 -2.91
C GLY A 308 23.75 -1.22 -1.96
N LEU A 309 22.46 -1.56 -1.76
CA LEU A 309 21.59 -0.87 -0.81
C LEU A 309 22.08 -1.01 0.64
N LEU A 310 22.59 -2.19 1.04
CA LEU A 310 23.11 -2.41 2.40
C LEU A 310 24.29 -1.49 2.74
N ARG A 311 25.11 -1.09 1.76
CA ARG A 311 26.29 -0.24 1.99
C ARG A 311 25.92 1.16 2.49
N LEU A 312 24.75 1.68 2.10
CA LEU A 312 24.21 2.94 2.62
C LEU A 312 24.11 2.95 4.16
N LEU A 313 23.96 1.79 4.81
CA LEU A 313 23.93 1.69 6.28
C LEU A 313 25.31 1.71 6.94
N ASN A 314 26.38 1.45 6.19
CA ASN A 314 27.76 1.48 6.69
C ASN A 314 28.37 2.88 6.57
N GLU A 315 27.85 3.72 5.67
CA GLU A 315 28.29 5.10 5.43
C GLU A 315 27.82 6.08 6.52
N GLU A 316 26.73 5.78 7.22
CA GLU A 316 26.10 6.71 8.19
C GLU A 316 26.76 6.74 9.59
N GLY A 317 27.73 5.86 9.87
CA GLY A 317 28.45 5.82 11.14
C GLY A 317 27.62 5.31 12.32
N GLN A 318 27.88 4.07 12.75
CA GLN A 318 27.30 3.54 13.99
C GLN A 318 27.78 4.33 15.22
N PRO A 319 26.88 4.72 16.15
CA PRO A 319 27.25 4.97 17.54
C PRO A 319 27.54 3.67 18.31
#